data_AF-A0A257JIN1-F1
#
_entry.id   AF-A0A257JIN1-F1
#
_cell.length_a   1.000
_cell.length_b   1.000
_cell.length_c   1.000
_cell.angle_alpha   90.00
_cell.angle_beta   90.00
_cell.angle_gamma   90.00
#
_symmetry.space_group_name_H-M   'P 1'
#
loop_
_entity.id
_entity.type
_entity.pdbx_description
1 polymer ?
#
loop_
_entity_poly.entity_id
_entity_poly.type
_entity_poly.pdbx_seq_one_letter_code
_entity_poly.pdbx_strand_id
1 'polypeptide(L)'
;MKATPLPEKLQGLRVNGLRLWDSLMELAQIGATPKGGVCRLTLTDLDKQGRDLVSRWALEAGMTITIDKIGNGFLRRPGRNNALPPVMTGSHIDTQPTGGKFDGNYGVLAGIEVVRTLNDAGIETEAPIEVAWWTNEEGSRFVPVMMGSGVFAKAFTLEHAYAATDTEGKTVKGELERIGYIGD
;
A
#
# COMPACT_ATOMS: atom_id res chain seq x y z
N MET A 1 -1.13 4.25 -34.49
CA MET A 1 -0.45 2.95 -34.29
C MET A 1 -1.52 1.88 -34.17
N LYS A 2 -1.47 0.78 -34.93
CA LYS A 2 -2.37 -0.35 -34.68
C LYS A 2 -1.85 -1.07 -33.44
N ALA A 3 -2.68 -1.18 -32.40
CA ALA A 3 -2.33 -1.94 -31.20
C ALA A 3 -2.05 -3.39 -31.62
N THR A 4 -0.85 -3.88 -31.28
CA THR A 4 -0.51 -5.29 -31.42
C THR A 4 -1.52 -6.09 -30.60
N PRO A 5 -2.21 -7.10 -31.16
CA PRO A 5 -3.12 -7.93 -30.39
C PRO A 5 -2.37 -8.57 -29.23
N LEU A 6 -3.00 -8.58 -28.05
CA LEU A 6 -2.43 -9.21 -26.87
C LEU A 6 -2.19 -10.70 -27.15
N PRO A 7 -1.07 -11.27 -26.65
CA PRO A 7 -0.86 -12.71 -26.62
C PRO A 7 -2.13 -13.45 -26.20
N GLU A 8 -2.42 -14.59 -26.81
CA GLU A 8 -3.63 -15.40 -26.55
C GLU A 8 -3.82 -15.71 -25.05
N LYS A 9 -2.71 -15.92 -24.34
CA LYS A 9 -2.65 -16.15 -22.88
C LYS A 9 -3.18 -14.98 -22.04
N LEU A 10 -3.25 -13.78 -22.61
CA LEU A 10 -3.75 -12.57 -21.95
C LEU A 10 -5.20 -12.25 -22.36
N GLN A 11 -5.73 -12.93 -23.37
CA GLN A 11 -7.13 -12.75 -23.78
C GLN A 11 -8.04 -13.32 -22.71
N GLY A 12 -8.99 -12.50 -22.25
CA GLY A 12 -9.95 -12.93 -21.22
C GLY A 12 -9.40 -12.96 -19.80
N LEU A 13 -8.16 -12.53 -19.54
CA LEU A 13 -7.63 -12.39 -18.19
C LEU A 13 -8.51 -11.43 -17.37
N ARG A 14 -8.94 -11.87 -16.18
CA ARG A 14 -9.81 -11.11 -15.27
C ARG A 14 -9.35 -11.32 -13.84
N VAL A 15 -9.50 -10.28 -13.03
CA VAL A 15 -9.29 -10.34 -11.59
C VAL A 15 -10.36 -11.19 -10.91
N ASN A 16 -10.05 -11.77 -9.75
CA ASN A 16 -11.07 -12.36 -8.89
C ASN A 16 -11.73 -11.26 -8.04
N GLY A 17 -12.85 -10.73 -8.54
CA GLY A 17 -13.57 -9.65 -7.88
C GLY A 17 -14.08 -9.99 -6.48
N LEU A 18 -14.44 -11.25 -6.22
CA LEU A 18 -14.89 -11.69 -4.90
C LEU A 18 -13.72 -11.70 -3.90
N ARG A 19 -12.57 -12.25 -4.29
CA ARG A 19 -11.36 -12.24 -3.42
C ARG A 19 -10.90 -10.82 -3.08
N LEU A 20 -10.95 -9.90 -4.04
CA LEU A 20 -10.67 -8.48 -3.80
C LEU A 20 -11.68 -7.86 -2.84
N TRP A 21 -12.97 -8.11 -3.06
CA TRP A 21 -14.03 -7.63 -2.18
C TRP A 21 -13.88 -8.13 -0.75
N ASP A 22 -13.62 -9.42 -0.57
CA ASP A 22 -13.42 -10.02 0.74
C ASP A 22 -12.21 -9.41 1.46
N SER A 23 -11.09 -9.21 0.73
CA SER A 23 -9.90 -8.54 1.28
C SER A 23 -10.21 -7.11 1.73
N LEU A 24 -11.00 -6.36 0.94
CA LEU A 24 -11.44 -5.00 1.31
C LEU A 24 -12.32 -5.01 2.56
N MET A 25 -13.25 -5.95 2.66
CA MET A 25 -14.16 -6.04 3.80
C MET A 25 -13.46 -6.51 5.08
N GLU A 26 -12.45 -7.37 4.97
CA GLU A 26 -11.60 -7.78 6.09
C GLU A 26 -10.74 -6.60 6.59
N LEU A 27 -10.06 -5.88 5.69
CA LEU A 27 -9.27 -4.70 6.08
C LEU A 27 -10.15 -3.59 6.67
N ALA A 28 -11.39 -3.45 6.20
CA ALA A 28 -12.35 -2.47 6.72
C ALA A 28 -12.80 -2.75 8.17
N GLN A 29 -12.57 -3.96 8.71
CA GLN A 29 -12.83 -4.23 10.12
C GLN A 29 -11.85 -3.48 11.04
N ILE A 30 -10.63 -3.23 10.56
CA ILE A 30 -9.58 -2.56 11.32
C ILE A 30 -9.84 -1.04 11.29
N GLY A 31 -10.40 -0.54 12.40
CA GLY A 31 -10.86 0.84 12.53
C GLY A 31 -12.32 1.05 12.10
N ALA A 32 -13.14 -0.01 12.01
CA ALA A 32 -14.55 0.11 11.67
C ALA A 32 -15.28 1.11 12.58
N THR A 33 -16.12 1.96 11.98
CA THR A 33 -16.94 2.93 12.72
C THR A 33 -18.42 2.54 12.72
N PRO A 34 -19.24 3.01 13.69
CA PRO A 34 -20.66 2.66 13.76
C PRO A 34 -21.49 3.01 12.52
N LYS A 35 -21.04 3.99 11.70
CA LYS A 35 -21.70 4.38 10.45
C LYS A 35 -21.25 3.55 9.23
N GLY A 36 -20.43 2.52 9.45
CA GLY A 36 -19.90 1.65 8.40
C GLY A 36 -18.72 2.23 7.62
N GLY A 37 -18.05 3.26 8.15
CA GLY A 37 -16.78 3.78 7.63
C GLY A 37 -15.58 3.16 8.34
N VAL A 38 -14.41 3.75 8.12
CA VAL A 38 -13.14 3.35 8.73
C VAL A 38 -12.44 4.60 9.29
N CYS A 39 -11.96 4.51 10.53
CA CYS A 39 -11.08 5.47 11.17
C CYS A 39 -9.79 4.74 11.54
N ARG A 40 -8.84 4.76 10.62
CA ARG A 40 -7.51 4.18 10.78
C ARG A 40 -6.48 5.24 10.43
N LEU A 41 -6.30 6.19 11.34
CA LEU A 41 -5.33 7.27 11.18
C LEU A 41 -3.92 6.71 11.09
N THR A 42 -3.09 7.34 10.28
CA THR A 42 -1.69 6.95 10.06
C THR A 42 -0.93 6.77 11.38
N LEU A 43 -0.04 5.78 11.41
CA LEU A 43 0.89 5.46 12.50
C LEU A 43 0.24 5.16 13.86
N THR A 44 -1.07 4.95 13.90
CA THR A 44 -1.76 4.40 15.07
C THR A 44 -1.57 2.88 15.13
N ASP A 45 -1.96 2.25 16.24
CA ASP A 45 -1.96 0.79 16.35
C ASP A 45 -2.89 0.12 15.33
N LEU A 46 -3.98 0.79 14.95
CA LEU A 46 -4.87 0.31 13.92
C LEU A 46 -4.20 0.36 12.54
N ASP A 47 -3.46 1.43 12.23
CA ASP A 47 -2.68 1.49 10.99
C ASP A 47 -1.62 0.40 10.96
N LYS A 48 -0.91 0.17 12.08
CA LYS A 48 0.00 -0.96 12.21
C LYS A 48 -0.69 -2.30 11.91
N GLN A 49 -1.85 -2.57 12.51
CA GLN A 49 -2.61 -3.80 12.24
C GLN A 49 -3.01 -3.91 10.76
N GLY A 50 -3.40 -2.81 10.13
CA GLY A 50 -3.69 -2.75 8.70
C GLY A 50 -2.47 -3.09 7.84
N ARG A 51 -1.31 -2.49 8.14
CA ARG A 51 -0.03 -2.75 7.47
C ARG A 51 0.40 -4.20 7.65
N ASP A 52 0.30 -4.76 8.86
CA ASP A 52 0.63 -6.15 9.16
C ASP A 52 -0.27 -7.11 8.35
N LEU A 53 -1.57 -6.82 8.27
CA LEU A 53 -2.54 -7.62 7.51
C LEU A 53 -2.25 -7.60 6.00
N VAL A 54 -2.04 -6.41 5.43
CA VAL A 54 -1.70 -6.26 4.00
C VAL A 54 -0.35 -6.92 3.69
N SER A 55 0.63 -6.80 4.60
CA SER A 55 1.92 -7.46 4.48
C SER A 55 1.76 -8.98 4.43
N ARG A 56 0.96 -9.55 5.34
CA ARG A 56 0.67 -10.99 5.36
C ARG A 56 0.09 -11.47 4.03
N TRP A 57 -0.91 -10.76 3.49
CA TRP A 57 -1.52 -11.12 2.21
C TRP A 57 -0.56 -11.09 1.02
N ALA A 58 0.41 -10.19 1.03
CA ALA A 58 1.41 -10.11 -0.01
C ALA A 58 2.46 -11.23 0.09
N LEU A 59 2.89 -11.56 1.32
CA LEU A 59 3.75 -12.72 1.57
C LEU A 59 3.04 -14.02 1.15
N GLU A 60 1.77 -14.18 1.48
CA GLU A 60 0.93 -15.31 1.03
C GLU A 60 0.81 -15.37 -0.51
N ALA A 61 0.86 -14.22 -1.19
CA ALA A 61 0.92 -14.13 -2.65
C ALA A 61 2.34 -14.33 -3.24
N GLY A 62 3.32 -14.69 -2.41
CA GLY A 62 4.70 -14.93 -2.84
C GLY A 62 5.51 -13.68 -3.14
N MET A 63 5.10 -12.52 -2.62
CA MET A 63 5.82 -11.25 -2.76
C MET A 63 6.86 -11.08 -1.65
N THR A 64 7.92 -10.34 -1.91
CA THR A 64 8.83 -9.84 -0.87
C THR A 64 8.42 -8.43 -0.43
N ILE A 65 8.73 -8.05 0.81
CA ILE A 65 8.37 -6.73 1.34
C ILE A 65 9.62 -5.98 1.77
N THR A 66 9.74 -4.74 1.33
CA THR A 66 10.70 -3.77 1.83
C THR A 66 9.94 -2.60 2.44
N ILE A 67 10.38 -2.12 3.59
CA ILE A 67 9.89 -0.89 4.20
C ILE A 67 11.01 0.14 4.07
N ASP A 68 10.70 1.37 3.65
CA ASP A 68 11.69 2.45 3.64
C ASP A 68 11.72 3.21 4.98
N LYS A 69 12.60 4.20 5.06
CA LYS A 69 12.78 5.00 6.28
C LYS A 69 11.53 5.79 6.70
N ILE A 70 10.64 6.17 5.77
CA ILE A 70 9.39 6.89 6.11
C ILE A 70 8.20 5.92 6.25
N GLY A 71 8.47 4.61 6.30
CA GLY A 71 7.47 3.58 6.50
C GLY A 71 6.61 3.28 5.28
N ASN A 72 6.99 3.74 4.09
CA ASN A 72 6.33 3.26 2.88
C ASN A 72 6.64 1.77 2.73
N GLY A 73 5.64 0.99 2.31
CA GLY A 73 5.83 -0.42 2.02
C GLY A 73 5.88 -0.67 0.53
N PHE A 74 6.85 -1.45 0.11
CA PHE A 74 7.07 -1.89 -1.26
C PHE A 74 6.97 -3.40 -1.31
N LEU A 75 5.86 -3.88 -1.86
CA LEU A 75 5.55 -5.29 -1.99
C LEU A 75 5.92 -5.69 -3.41
N ARG A 76 6.96 -6.51 -3.57
CA ARG A 76 7.55 -6.82 -4.86
C ARG A 76 7.23 -8.24 -5.30
N ARG A 77 6.68 -8.37 -6.50
CA ARG A 77 6.62 -9.62 -7.25
C ARG A 77 7.79 -9.67 -8.23
N PRO A 78 8.64 -10.72 -8.23
CA PRO A 78 9.75 -10.82 -9.16
C PRO A 78 9.25 -10.92 -10.61
N GLY A 79 10.05 -10.40 -11.52
CA GLY A 79 9.93 -10.65 -12.96
C GLY A 79 11.06 -11.55 -13.45
N ARG A 80 11.06 -11.85 -14.75
CA ARG A 80 12.13 -12.61 -15.40
C ARG A 80 13.47 -11.88 -15.31
N ASN A 81 13.46 -10.55 -15.43
CA ASN A 81 14.64 -9.72 -15.26
C ASN A 81 14.45 -8.72 -14.12
N ASN A 82 14.91 -9.09 -12.92
CA ASN A 82 14.81 -8.26 -11.72
C ASN A 82 15.73 -7.03 -11.72
N ALA A 83 16.64 -6.89 -12.71
CA ALA A 83 17.45 -5.69 -12.88
C ALA A 83 16.69 -4.54 -13.58
N LEU A 84 15.52 -4.81 -14.17
CA LEU A 84 14.69 -3.76 -14.74
C LEU A 84 13.97 -2.95 -13.65
N PRO A 85 13.71 -1.64 -13.89
CA PRO A 85 12.84 -0.87 -13.01
C PRO A 85 11.46 -1.55 -12.88
N PRO A 86 10.88 -1.59 -11.67
CA PRO A 86 9.57 -2.18 -11.48
C PRO A 86 8.48 -1.35 -12.15
N VAL A 87 7.41 -2.01 -12.58
CA VAL A 87 6.14 -1.34 -12.84
C VAL A 87 5.42 -1.22 -11.50
N MET A 88 5.21 0.01 -11.04
CA MET A 88 4.63 0.27 -9.72
C MET A 88 3.14 0.63 -9.80
N THR A 89 2.37 0.08 -8.87
CA THR A 89 0.98 0.46 -8.57
C THR A 89 0.83 0.59 -7.05
N GLY A 90 -0.31 1.04 -6.56
CA GLY A 90 -0.54 1.21 -5.13
C GLY A 90 -1.32 2.46 -4.79
N SER A 91 -1.33 2.80 -3.50
CA SER A 91 -2.01 3.97 -2.96
C SER A 91 -1.61 4.16 -1.48
N HIS A 92 -2.56 4.37 -0.57
CA HIS A 92 -2.36 4.44 0.88
C HIS A 92 -3.34 3.51 1.62
N ILE A 93 -3.10 3.28 2.90
CA ILE A 93 -4.00 2.47 3.76
C ILE A 93 -4.38 3.16 5.07
N ASP A 94 -3.84 4.36 5.34
CA ASP A 94 -4.40 5.26 6.34
C ASP A 94 -5.67 5.94 5.81
N THR A 95 -6.51 6.43 6.72
CA THR A 95 -7.79 7.07 6.37
C THR A 95 -7.97 8.41 7.09
N GLN A 96 -8.89 9.24 6.61
CA GLN A 96 -9.48 10.31 7.43
C GLN A 96 -10.19 9.77 8.70
N PRO A 97 -10.46 10.64 9.72
CA PRO A 97 -11.21 10.29 10.93
C PRO A 97 -12.63 9.76 10.65
N THR A 98 -13.24 10.18 9.55
CA THR A 98 -14.54 9.71 9.07
C THR A 98 -14.42 9.10 7.67
N GLY A 99 -13.35 8.35 7.43
CA GLY A 99 -13.03 7.76 6.14
C GLY A 99 -14.01 6.68 5.69
N GLY A 100 -14.02 6.43 4.38
CA GLY A 100 -14.72 5.30 3.78
C GLY A 100 -13.90 4.01 3.84
N LYS A 101 -14.51 2.89 3.39
CA LYS A 101 -13.81 1.59 3.31
C LYS A 101 -12.81 1.49 2.15
N PHE A 102 -12.93 2.37 1.17
CA PHE A 102 -12.33 2.17 -0.16
C PHE A 102 -11.24 3.18 -0.50
N ASP A 103 -11.29 4.38 0.09
CA ASP A 103 -10.32 5.43 -0.17
C ASP A 103 -8.91 4.96 0.22
N GLY A 104 -7.96 5.15 -0.70
CA GLY A 104 -6.62 4.55 -0.67
C GLY A 104 -6.59 3.03 -0.79
N ASN A 105 -7.19 2.37 0.19
CA ASN A 105 -7.23 0.92 0.41
C ASN A 105 -7.51 0.12 -0.86
N TYR A 106 -8.45 0.59 -1.67
CA TYR A 106 -8.78 -0.05 -2.95
C TYR A 106 -7.57 -0.16 -3.88
N GLY A 107 -6.77 0.88 -4.03
CA GLY A 107 -5.61 0.87 -4.94
C GLY A 107 -4.55 -0.14 -4.51
N VAL A 108 -4.27 -0.23 -3.20
CA VAL A 108 -3.31 -1.18 -2.64
C VAL A 108 -3.80 -2.62 -2.83
N LEU A 109 -5.04 -2.91 -2.45
CA LEU A 109 -5.60 -4.26 -2.55
C LEU A 109 -5.87 -4.69 -3.99
N ALA A 110 -6.23 -3.77 -4.88
CA ALA A 110 -6.32 -4.04 -6.31
C ALA A 110 -4.95 -4.39 -6.90
N GLY A 111 -3.87 -3.72 -6.47
CA GLY A 111 -2.50 -4.06 -6.86
C GLY A 111 -2.11 -5.49 -6.44
N ILE A 112 -2.44 -5.89 -5.21
CA ILE A 112 -2.21 -7.27 -4.74
C ILE A 112 -3.08 -8.26 -5.53
N GLU A 113 -4.32 -7.92 -5.86
CA GLU A 113 -5.18 -8.79 -6.67
C GLU A 113 -4.66 -8.96 -8.10
N VAL A 114 -4.04 -7.94 -8.70
CA VAL A 114 -3.32 -8.08 -9.97
C VAL A 114 -2.22 -9.13 -9.83
N VAL A 115 -1.41 -9.08 -8.78
CA VAL A 115 -0.35 -10.07 -8.53
C VAL A 115 -0.93 -11.47 -8.36
N ARG A 116 -1.97 -11.64 -7.53
CA ARG A 116 -2.65 -12.93 -7.33
C ARG A 116 -3.20 -13.48 -8.64
N THR A 117 -3.82 -12.64 -9.46
CA THR A 117 -4.35 -13.03 -10.78
C THR A 117 -3.24 -13.50 -11.73
N LEU A 118 -2.10 -12.78 -11.76
CA LEU A 118 -0.94 -13.20 -12.55
C LEU A 118 -0.38 -14.55 -12.08
N ASN A 119 -0.36 -14.78 -10.76
CA ASN A 119 0.09 -16.04 -10.18
C ASN A 119 -0.87 -17.20 -10.52
N ASP A 120 -2.18 -16.99 -10.35
CA ASP A 120 -3.22 -17.98 -10.68
C ASP A 120 -3.17 -18.39 -12.16
N ALA A 121 -2.84 -17.44 -13.04
CA ALA A 121 -2.69 -17.67 -14.47
C ALA A 121 -1.28 -18.16 -14.90
N GLY A 122 -0.34 -18.32 -13.96
CA GLY A 122 1.03 -18.74 -14.26
C GLY A 122 1.80 -17.78 -15.17
N ILE A 123 1.50 -16.48 -15.11
CA ILE A 123 2.10 -15.46 -15.98
C ILE A 123 3.40 -14.92 -15.37
N GLU A 124 4.53 -15.09 -16.06
CA GLU A 124 5.78 -14.42 -15.73
C GLU A 124 5.86 -13.06 -16.45
N THR A 125 6.22 -11.99 -15.73
CA THR A 125 6.38 -10.64 -16.29
C THR A 125 7.85 -10.37 -16.61
N GLU A 126 8.12 -9.50 -17.58
CA GLU A 126 9.49 -9.12 -17.95
C GLU A 126 10.21 -8.38 -16.81
N ALA A 127 9.59 -7.29 -16.35
CA ALA A 127 10.05 -6.51 -15.21
C ALA A 127 9.31 -6.95 -13.92
N PRO A 128 9.86 -6.64 -12.74
CA PRO A 128 9.14 -6.80 -11.48
C PRO A 128 7.88 -5.94 -11.44
N ILE A 129 6.91 -6.37 -10.66
CA ILE A 129 5.76 -5.53 -10.27
C ILE A 129 5.93 -5.15 -8.81
N GLU A 130 5.68 -3.90 -8.49
CA GLU A 130 5.70 -3.41 -7.11
C GLU A 130 4.35 -2.80 -6.77
N VAL A 131 3.78 -3.24 -5.65
CA VAL A 131 2.63 -2.58 -5.05
C VAL A 131 3.18 -1.73 -3.92
N ALA A 132 2.72 -0.48 -3.79
CA ALA A 132 3.15 0.41 -2.73
C ALA A 132 1.97 0.82 -1.83
N TRP A 133 2.23 0.96 -0.53
CA TRP A 133 1.43 1.85 0.31
C TRP A 133 2.28 3.03 0.75
N TRP A 134 1.74 4.23 0.63
CA TRP A 134 2.38 5.48 1.03
C TRP A 134 1.93 5.88 2.43
N THR A 135 2.89 6.25 3.28
CA THR A 135 2.59 6.68 4.66
C THR A 135 1.98 8.08 4.69
N ASN A 136 0.89 8.23 5.46
CA ASN A 136 0.26 9.52 5.75
C ASN A 136 -0.09 10.30 4.47
N GLU A 137 -0.89 9.66 3.61
CA GLU A 137 -1.39 10.33 2.41
C GLU A 137 -2.44 11.38 2.78
N GLU A 138 -3.33 11.02 3.70
CA GLU A 138 -4.49 11.83 4.08
C GLU A 138 -4.11 13.11 4.85
N GLY A 139 -2.89 13.14 5.42
CA GLY A 139 -2.34 14.27 6.17
C GLY A 139 -3.18 14.68 7.39
N SER A 140 -4.02 13.78 7.89
CA SER A 140 -5.03 14.11 8.91
C SER A 140 -4.45 14.19 10.31
N ARG A 141 -3.57 13.23 10.65
CA ARG A 141 -2.87 13.20 11.96
C ARG A 141 -1.59 14.04 11.94
N PHE A 142 -0.85 13.99 10.84
CA PHE A 142 0.38 14.75 10.63
C PHE A 142 0.30 15.51 9.32
N VAL A 143 0.76 16.75 9.30
CA VAL A 143 0.85 17.56 8.08
C VAL A 143 2.31 17.61 7.59
N PRO A 144 2.57 17.69 6.28
CA PRO A 144 1.62 17.82 5.16
C PRO A 144 0.98 16.48 4.73
N VAL A 145 -0.05 16.58 3.88
CA VAL A 145 -0.62 15.47 3.10
C VAL A 145 0.42 14.84 2.17
N MET A 146 0.17 13.63 1.69
CA MET A 146 1.01 12.91 0.72
C MET A 146 2.47 12.78 1.21
N MET A 147 2.66 12.57 2.51
CA MET A 147 3.98 12.70 3.14
C MET A 147 4.97 11.64 2.66
N GLY A 148 4.59 10.37 2.72
CA GLY A 148 5.47 9.25 2.38
C GLY A 148 5.90 9.26 0.91
N SER A 149 4.96 9.49 0.01
CA SER A 149 5.24 9.65 -1.43
C SER A 149 6.00 10.95 -1.72
N GLY A 150 5.74 12.02 -0.98
CA GLY A 150 6.47 13.29 -1.07
C GLY A 150 7.94 13.14 -0.67
N VAL A 151 8.26 12.36 0.37
CA VAL A 151 9.65 12.02 0.73
C VAL A 151 10.28 11.18 -0.37
N PHE A 152 9.59 10.14 -0.86
CA PHE A 152 10.09 9.27 -1.93
C PHE A 152 10.40 10.05 -3.21
N ALA A 153 9.51 10.97 -3.59
CA ALA A 153 9.64 11.83 -4.76
C ALA A 153 10.53 13.07 -4.52
N LYS A 154 11.13 13.21 -3.33
CA LYS A 154 11.99 14.33 -2.92
C LYS A 154 11.30 15.70 -2.92
N ALA A 155 9.96 15.72 -2.81
CA ALA A 155 9.19 16.93 -2.56
C ALA A 155 9.37 17.43 -1.10
N PHE A 156 9.62 16.49 -0.16
CA PHE A 156 9.97 16.78 1.23
C PHE A 156 11.27 16.06 1.60
N THR A 157 12.01 16.59 2.56
CA THR A 157 13.13 15.85 3.16
C THR A 157 12.62 14.87 4.21
N LEU A 158 13.38 13.80 4.43
CA LEU A 158 13.07 12.82 5.48
C LEU A 158 13.05 13.48 6.86
N GLU A 159 14.00 14.38 7.13
CA GLU A 159 14.11 15.12 8.38
C GLU A 159 12.88 16.00 8.62
N HIS A 160 12.37 16.65 7.57
CA HIS A 160 11.16 17.46 7.66
C HIS A 160 9.93 16.60 8.01
N ALA A 161 9.75 15.47 7.32
CA ALA A 161 8.65 14.56 7.58
C ALA A 161 8.73 13.96 8.99
N TYR A 162 9.91 13.54 9.43
CA TYR A 162 10.16 13.00 10.76
C TYR A 162 9.85 13.97 11.90
N ALA A 163 10.07 15.26 11.69
CA ALA A 163 9.82 16.30 12.67
C ALA A 163 8.34 16.71 12.79
N ALA A 164 7.48 16.31 11.85
CA ALA A 164 6.05 16.61 11.92
C ALA A 164 5.43 16.02 13.19
N THR A 165 4.56 16.79 13.84
CA THR A 165 3.91 16.42 15.11
C THR A 165 2.40 16.36 14.99
N ASP A 166 1.78 15.47 15.75
CA ASP A 166 0.32 15.45 15.93
C ASP A 166 -0.11 16.43 17.04
N THR A 167 -1.42 16.51 17.30
CA THR A 167 -2.00 17.42 18.30
C THR A 167 -1.62 17.05 19.74
N GLU A 168 -1.03 15.88 19.98
CA GLU A 168 -0.51 15.43 21.27
C GLU A 168 1.02 15.64 21.38
N GLY A 169 1.67 16.17 20.35
CA GLY A 169 3.11 16.41 20.31
C GLY A 169 3.94 15.16 20.00
N LYS A 170 3.33 14.04 19.58
CA LYS A 170 4.07 12.86 19.09
C LYS A 170 4.63 13.17 17.71
N THR A 171 5.83 12.71 17.40
CA THR A 171 6.45 12.92 16.08
C THR A 171 6.21 11.75 15.14
N VAL A 172 6.23 11.99 13.83
CA VAL A 172 6.19 10.93 12.80
C VAL A 172 7.29 9.90 13.03
N LYS A 173 8.53 10.36 13.31
CA LYS A 173 9.65 9.46 13.59
C LYS A 173 9.35 8.58 14.80
N GLY A 174 8.92 9.18 15.92
CA GLY A 174 8.64 8.46 17.14
C GLY A 174 7.52 7.42 16.97
N GLU A 175 6.48 7.76 16.20
CA GLU A 175 5.40 6.82 15.93
C GLU A 175 5.82 5.69 14.98
N LEU A 176 6.62 5.97 13.94
CA LEU A 176 7.21 4.93 13.08
C LEU A 176 8.10 3.96 13.88
N GLU A 177 8.93 4.48 14.79
CA GLU A 177 9.74 3.67 15.73
C GLU A 177 8.83 2.81 16.61
N ARG A 178 7.79 3.42 17.19
CA ARG A 178 6.85 2.76 18.10
C ARG A 178 6.11 1.60 17.45
N ILE A 179 5.67 1.76 16.19
CA ILE A 179 4.96 0.70 15.47
C ILE A 179 5.91 -0.27 14.74
N GLY A 180 7.22 -0.02 14.73
CA GLY A 180 8.22 -0.88 14.10
C GLY A 180 8.25 -0.78 12.57
N TYR A 181 7.97 0.40 12.01
CA TYR A 181 7.92 0.65 10.56
C TYR A 181 9.00 1.62 10.05
N ILE A 182 10.12 1.76 10.76
CA ILE A 182 11.34 2.31 10.15
C ILE A 182 12.12 1.17 9.52
N GLY A 183 12.19 1.16 8.19
CA GLY A 183 13.05 0.26 7.43
C GLY A 183 14.31 0.94 6.90
N ASP A 184 14.95 0.30 5.91
CA ASP A 184 16.27 0.66 5.38
C ASP A 184 16.22 1.47 4.08
#